data_AF-A0A523T2B4-F1
#
_entry.id   AF-A0A523T2B4-F1
#
_cell.length_a   1.000
_cell.length_b   1.000
_cell.length_c   1.000
_cell.angle_alpha   90.00
_cell.angle_beta   90.00
_cell.angle_gamma   90.00
#
_symmetry.space_group_name_H-M   'P 1'
#
loop_
_entity.id
_entity.type
_entity.pdbx_description
1 polymer ?
#
loop_
_entity_poly.entity_id
_entity_poly.type
_entity_poly.pdbx_seq_one_letter_code
_entity_poly.pdbx_strand_id
1 'polypeptide(L)' 'MGKHRSRLKILANILSVVSTNSGAKKTHIMYQAYLSYKLLVQYLNDITESGLLKCGNGNC' A
#
# COMPACT_ATOMS: atom_id res chain seq x y z
N MET A 1 19.36 14.74 -10.50
CA MET A 1 19.14 13.66 -9.52
C MET A 1 17.67 13.25 -9.59
N GLY A 2 17.38 12.15 -10.29
CA GLY A 2 16.07 11.83 -10.86
C GLY A 2 14.92 11.80 -9.86
N LYS A 3 14.00 12.74 -10.03
CA LYS A 3 12.79 12.96 -9.23
C LYS A 3 11.68 11.95 -9.61
N HIS A 4 12.02 10.67 -9.61
CA HIS A 4 11.06 9.58 -9.76
C HIS A 4 10.89 8.93 -8.40
N ARG A 5 9.66 8.94 -7.86
CA ARG A 5 9.34 8.25 -6.62
C ARG A 5 9.62 6.76 -6.86
N SER A 6 10.72 6.24 -6.31
CA SER A 6 11.10 4.84 -6.50
C SER A 6 9.96 3.93 -6.02
N ARG A 7 9.74 2.81 -6.70
CA ARG A 7 8.74 1.79 -6.32
C ARG A 7 8.82 1.43 -4.83
N LEU A 8 10.05 1.38 -4.31
CA LEU A 8 10.37 1.15 -2.90
C LEU A 8 9.80 2.23 -1.95
N LYS A 9 9.78 3.49 -2.35
CA LYS A 9 9.23 4.60 -1.55
C LYS A 9 7.69 4.59 -1.52
N ILE A 10 7.08 4.08 -2.59
CA ILE A 10 5.62 3.83 -2.66
C ILE A 10 5.27 2.67 -1.72
N LEU A 11 5.99 1.56 -1.82
CA LEU A 11 5.88 0.40 -0.93
C LEU A 11 6.02 0.79 0.54
N ALA A 12 7.08 1.54 0.88
CA ALA A 12 7.31 2.02 2.24
C ALA A 12 6.19 2.95 2.73
N ASN A 13 5.60 3.78 1.86
CA ASN A 13 4.43 4.59 2.21
C ASN A 13 3.21 3.71 2.53
N ILE A 14 2.91 2.73 1.68
CA ILE A 14 1.77 1.81 1.87
C ILE A 14 1.95 1.05 3.19
N LEU A 15 3.12 0.45 3.40
CA LEU A 15 3.45 -0.31 4.62
C LEU A 15 3.35 0.57 5.85
N SER A 16 3.93 1.79 5.82
CA SER A 16 3.84 2.74 6.94
C SER A 16 2.40 3.07 7.31
N VAL A 17 1.53 3.35 6.33
CA VAL A 17 0.12 3.66 6.57
C VAL A 17 -0.62 2.48 7.19
N VAL A 18 -0.35 1.26 6.70
CA VAL A 18 -0.97 0.03 7.23
C VAL A 18 -0.48 -0.28 8.65
N SER A 19 0.83 -0.17 8.89
CA SER A 19 1.45 -0.41 10.20
C SER A 19 0.99 0.60 11.25
N THR A 20 0.84 1.88 10.89
CA THR A 20 0.47 2.94 11.83
C THR A 20 -0.96 2.78 12.36
N ASN A 21 -1.87 2.23 11.56
CA ASN A 21 -3.29 2.11 11.92
C ASN A 21 -3.70 0.70 12.38
N SER A 22 -2.75 -0.22 12.58
CA SER A 22 -3.02 -1.65 12.83
C SER A 22 -3.97 -2.26 11.78
N GLY A 23 -3.83 -1.81 10.53
CA GLY A 23 -4.77 -2.05 9.44
C GLY A 23 -5.29 -0.75 8.84
N ALA A 24 -5.32 -0.66 7.51
CA ALA A 24 -5.82 0.52 6.81
C ALA A 24 -6.74 0.12 5.65
N LYS A 25 -7.85 0.84 5.48
CA LYS A 25 -8.74 0.66 4.33
C LYS A 25 -8.04 1.12 3.05
N LYS A 26 -8.35 0.47 1.92
CA LYS A 26 -7.81 0.81 0.58
C LYS A 26 -7.92 2.32 0.30
N THR A 27 -9.04 2.94 0.67
CA THR A 27 -9.29 4.38 0.52
C THR A 27 -8.34 5.26 1.34
N HIS A 28 -8.04 4.86 2.59
CA HIS A 28 -7.10 5.57 3.46
C HIS A 28 -5.68 5.51 2.91
N ILE A 29 -5.26 4.34 2.43
CA ILE A 29 -3.93 4.16 1.82
C ILE A 29 -3.82 4.98 0.54
N MET A 30 -4.87 5.02 -0.28
CA MET A 30 -4.89 5.82 -1.51
C MET A 30 -4.64 7.30 -1.26
N TYR A 31 -5.39 7.89 -0.31
CA TYR A 31 -5.27 9.30 0.05
C TYR A 31 -3.91 9.61 0.69
N GLN A 32 -3.45 8.79 1.63
CA GLN A 32 -2.18 9.02 2.34
C GLN A 32 -0.96 8.82 1.43
N ALA A 33 -1.00 7.82 0.54
CA ALA A 33 0.14 7.50 -0.31
C ALA A 33 0.20 8.34 -1.59
N TYR A 34 -0.80 9.18 -1.90
CA TYR A 34 -0.91 9.91 -3.18
C TYR A 34 -0.78 8.96 -4.38
N LEU A 35 -1.52 7.85 -4.35
CA LEU A 35 -1.47 6.82 -5.40
C LEU A 35 -2.77 6.80 -6.18
N SER A 36 -2.67 6.57 -7.48
CA SER A 36 -3.83 6.16 -8.27
C SER A 36 -4.31 4.79 -7.81
N TYR A 37 -5.63 4.57 -7.84
CA TYR A 37 -6.27 3.30 -7.46
C TYR A 37 -5.60 2.09 -8.14
N LYS A 38 -5.29 2.20 -9.43
CA LYS A 38 -4.65 1.13 -10.21
C LYS A 38 -3.26 0.73 -9.68
N LEU A 39 -2.43 1.71 -9.32
CA LEU A 39 -1.12 1.45 -8.72
C LEU A 39 -1.29 0.81 -7.35
N LEU A 40 -2.16 1.38 -6.51
CA LEU A 40 -2.41 0.87 -5.17
C LEU A 40 -2.81 -0.60 -5.20
N VAL A 41 -3.76 -0.97 -6.06
CA VAL A 41 -4.22 -2.37 -6.20
C VAL A 41 -3.07 -3.27 -6.64
N GLN A 42 -2.28 -2.86 -7.63
CA GLN A 42 -1.13 -3.64 -8.10
C GLN A 42 -0.11 -3.89 -6.99
N TYR A 43 0.28 -2.83 -6.25
CA TYR A 43 1.22 -2.97 -5.14
C TYR A 43 0.63 -3.79 -4.00
N LEU A 44 -0.65 -3.58 -3.64
CA LEU A 44 -1.31 -4.39 -2.61
C LEU A 44 -1.34 -5.87 -3.00
N ASN A 45 -1.60 -6.19 -4.27
CA ASN A 45 -1.58 -7.57 -4.75
C ASN A 45 -0.19 -8.18 -4.60
N ASP A 46 0.86 -7.50 -5.09
CA ASP A 46 2.27 -7.91 -4.96
C ASP A 46 2.67 -8.18 -3.49
N ILE A 47 2.28 -7.29 -2.58
CA ILE A 47 2.61 -7.39 -1.15
C ILE A 47 1.79 -8.48 -0.44
N THR A 48 0.56 -8.72 -0.90
CA THR A 48 -0.30 -9.77 -0.37
C THR A 48 0.16 -11.15 -0.87
N GLU A 49 0.51 -11.26 -2.16
CA GLU A 49 1.07 -12.47 -2.76
C GLU A 49 2.41 -12.86 -2.12
N SER A 50 3.25 -11.88 -1.78
CA SER A 50 4.50 -12.12 -1.04
C SER A 50 4.30 -12.42 0.45
N GLY A 51 3.06 -12.40 0.97
CA GLY A 51 2.75 -12.69 2.36
C GLY A 51 3.17 -11.60 3.36
N LEU A 52 3.62 -10.43 2.86
CA LEU A 52 4.02 -9.28 3.66
C LEU A 52 2.82 -8.52 4.24
N LEU A 53 1.63 -8.68 3.64
CA LEU A 53 0.37 -8.15 4.15
C LEU A 53 -0.65 -9.27 4.32
N LYS A 54 -1.33 -9.26 5.47
CA LYS A 54 -2.54 -10.07 5.70
C LYS A 54 -3.75 -9.17 5.75
N CYS A 55 -4.73 -9.49 4.92
CA CYS A 55 -6.05 -8.89 4.98
C CYS A 55 -6.77 -9.34 6.25
N GLY A 56 -6.96 -8.41 7.20
CA GLY A 56 -7.72 -8.66 8.41
C GLY A 56 -9.21 -8.78 8.10
N ASN A 57 -9.72 -10.02 8.15
CA ASN A 57 -11.12 -10.39 8.24
C ASN A 57 -12.05 -9.92 7.07
N GLY A 58 -12.29 -10.82 6.12
CA GLY A 58 -13.61 -10.98 5.49
C GLY A 58 -14.01 -10.08 4.31
N ASN A 59 -13.26 -9.04 3.95
CA ASN A 59 -13.50 -8.34 2.67
C ASN A 59 -12.27 -7.53 2.22
N CYS A 60 -11.32 -8.23 1.60
CA CYS A 60 -10.34 -7.64 0.68
C CYS A 60 -10.69 -8.09 -0.73
#